data_AF-A0A1A8ZDW7-F1
#
_entry.id   AF-A0A1A8ZDW7-F1
#
_cell.length_a   1.000
_cell.length_b   1.000
_cell.length_c   1.000
_cell.angle_alpha   90.00
_cell.angle_beta   90.00
_cell.angle_gamma   90.00
#
_symmetry.space_group_name_H-M   'P 1'
#
loop_
_entity.id
_entity.type
_entity.pdbx_description
1 polymer ?
#
loop_
_entity_poly.entity_id
_entity_poly.type
_entity_poly.pdbx_seq_one_letter_code
_entity_poly.pdbx_strand_id
1 'polypeptide(L)'
;MGELRRPFLLLALLAVALVVGLELGAALLTGGGDAGGALRDSAGQLGVELDDVGRVAQPSGRGTGHLALIDVVALWTTGLFCLSLVVPERVQGRVQGAATLVFSIVLLIVSVVLLIVAFVELTVMVSLFLAAPFGTLAYLVVWGFFPVGDAGVLLGLVLLLKLVWAGLLLLAQPRFVQNKGLVLLALTTLLCTVVLEFLHRLVPVILVSITDDLGALVFAVVAVVWALVLLIGSIPAIVKAVKA
;
A
#
# COMPACT_ATOMS: atom_id res chain seq x y z
N MET A 1 25.03 -21.41 -16.62
CA MET A 1 24.49 -20.02 -16.53
C MET A 1 23.03 -20.11 -16.90
N GLY A 2 22.11 -19.77 -16.00
CA GLY A 2 20.70 -20.16 -16.12
C GLY A 2 19.91 -19.30 -17.10
N GLU A 3 19.20 -19.97 -18.01
CA GLU A 3 18.12 -19.37 -18.79
C GLU A 3 17.04 -18.80 -17.87
N LEU A 4 16.38 -17.73 -18.30
CA LEU A 4 15.27 -17.12 -17.57
C LEU A 4 14.12 -18.11 -17.43
N ARG A 5 13.78 -18.46 -16.18
CA ARG A 5 12.70 -19.41 -15.91
C ARG A 5 11.35 -18.70 -15.94
N ARG A 6 10.80 -18.59 -17.15
CA ARG A 6 9.51 -17.95 -17.48
C ARG A 6 8.35 -18.26 -16.52
N PRO A 7 8.09 -19.53 -16.10
CA PRO A 7 6.93 -19.81 -15.25
C PRO A 7 7.02 -19.09 -13.89
N PHE A 8 8.21 -19.02 -13.28
CA PHE A 8 8.38 -18.31 -12.01
C PHE A 8 8.18 -16.80 -12.16
N LEU A 9 8.59 -16.22 -13.29
CA LEU A 9 8.38 -14.79 -13.55
C LEU A 9 6.89 -14.45 -13.71
N LEU A 10 6.12 -15.31 -14.40
CA LEU A 10 4.67 -15.14 -14.56
C LEU A 10 3.94 -15.31 -13.23
N LEU A 11 4.34 -16.29 -12.41
CA LEU A 11 3.79 -16.45 -11.06
C LEU A 11 4.14 -15.26 -10.16
N ALA A 12 5.34 -14.69 -10.30
CA ALA A 12 5.71 -13.47 -9.59
C ALA A 12 4.80 -12.31 -9.99
N LEU A 13 4.54 -12.13 -11.29
CA LEU A 13 3.61 -11.11 -11.79
C LEU A 13 2.20 -11.29 -11.20
N LEU A 14 1.70 -12.53 -11.16
CA LEU A 14 0.41 -12.84 -10.54
C LEU A 14 0.40 -12.50 -9.04
N ALA A 15 1.44 -12.88 -8.31
CA ALA A 15 1.55 -12.61 -6.87
C ALA A 15 1.50 -11.11 -6.56
N VAL A 16 2.27 -10.30 -7.28
CA VAL A 16 2.27 -8.84 -7.06
C VAL A 16 0.98 -8.16 -7.57
N ALA A 17 0.33 -8.72 -8.59
CA ALA A 17 -1.01 -8.25 -9.01
C ALA A 17 -2.06 -8.50 -7.93
N LEU A 18 -2.02 -9.67 -7.28
CA LEU A 18 -2.90 -9.97 -6.15
C LEU A 18 -2.64 -9.06 -4.94
N VAL A 19 -1.37 -8.74 -4.66
CA VAL A 19 -1.00 -7.76 -3.61
C VAL A 19 -1.69 -6.42 -3.87
N VAL A 20 -1.49 -5.83 -5.05
CA VAL A 20 -2.09 -4.54 -5.41
C VAL A 20 -3.62 -4.60 -5.36
N GLY A 21 -4.21 -5.71 -5.83
CA GLY A 21 -5.66 -5.93 -5.77
C GLY A 21 -6.21 -5.96 -4.34
N LEU A 22 -5.52 -6.63 -3.42
CA LEU A 22 -5.90 -6.69 -2.01
C LEU A 22 -5.75 -5.34 -1.31
N GLU A 23 -4.66 -4.61 -1.58
CA GLU A 23 -4.42 -3.29 -0.97
C GLU A 23 -5.43 -2.25 -1.45
N LEU A 24 -5.72 -2.19 -2.76
CA LEU A 24 -6.77 -1.32 -3.30
C LEU A 24 -8.18 -1.71 -2.84
N GLY A 25 -8.42 -3.01 -2.65
CA GLY A 25 -9.68 -3.56 -2.15
C GLY A 25 -9.83 -3.49 -0.63
N ALA A 26 -8.79 -3.11 0.12
CA ALA A 26 -8.78 -3.21 1.58
C ALA A 26 -9.94 -2.45 2.23
N ALA A 27 -10.26 -1.25 1.74
CA ALA A 27 -11.36 -0.47 2.28
C ALA A 27 -12.75 -1.15 2.15
N LEU A 28 -12.94 -1.97 1.12
CA LEU A 28 -14.17 -2.74 0.93
C LEU A 28 -14.19 -4.02 1.78
N LEU A 29 -13.02 -4.54 2.13
CA LEU A 29 -12.87 -5.79 2.88
C LEU A 29 -12.89 -5.57 4.40
N THR A 30 -12.40 -4.41 4.88
CA THR A 30 -12.29 -4.10 6.31
C THR A 30 -13.22 -2.98 6.77
N GLY A 31 -13.82 -2.21 5.85
CA GLY A 31 -14.72 -1.11 6.18
C GLY A 31 -16.19 -1.54 6.30
N GLY A 32 -16.94 -0.85 7.16
CA GLY A 32 -18.40 -0.99 7.23
C GLY A 32 -18.94 -2.14 8.08
N GLY A 33 -18.07 -2.84 8.82
CA GLY A 33 -18.49 -3.82 9.83
C GLY A 33 -19.26 -3.17 11.00
N ASP A 34 -20.08 -3.96 11.69
CA ASP A 34 -20.82 -3.49 12.88
C ASP A 34 -19.90 -3.40 14.10
N ALA A 35 -19.55 -2.18 14.49
CA ALA A 35 -18.78 -1.93 15.71
C ALA A 35 -19.60 -2.21 16.98
N GLY A 36 -20.92 -2.33 16.88
CA GLY A 36 -21.83 -2.61 17.99
C GLY A 36 -21.56 -3.95 18.66
N GLY A 37 -21.17 -4.97 17.89
CA GLY A 37 -20.82 -6.29 18.43
C GLY A 37 -19.61 -6.24 19.38
N ALA A 38 -18.50 -5.65 18.93
CA ALA A 38 -17.28 -5.52 19.73
C ALA A 38 -17.48 -4.65 20.99
N LEU A 39 -18.35 -3.63 20.90
CA LEU A 39 -18.70 -2.79 22.04
C LEU A 39 -19.54 -3.56 23.07
N ARG A 40 -20.53 -4.36 22.63
CA ARG A 40 -21.34 -5.21 23.52
C ARG A 40 -20.49 -6.25 24.24
N ASP A 41 -19.55 -6.89 23.56
CA ASP A 41 -18.64 -7.85 24.16
C ASP A 41 -17.75 -7.19 25.24
N SER A 42 -17.22 -5.99 24.95
CA SER A 42 -16.39 -5.24 25.90
C SER A 42 -17.20 -4.74 27.10
N ALA A 43 -18.43 -4.29 26.88
CA ALA A 43 -19.33 -3.84 27.95
C ALA A 43 -19.78 -5.00 28.85
N GLY A 44 -20.07 -6.17 28.25
CA GLY A 44 -20.38 -7.40 28.99
C GLY A 44 -19.23 -7.84 29.90
N GLN A 45 -17.97 -7.71 29.46
CA GLN A 45 -16.80 -7.98 30.30
C GLN A 45 -16.68 -7.03 31.51
N LEU A 46 -17.22 -5.82 31.39
CA LEU A 46 -17.24 -4.80 32.45
C LEU A 46 -18.54 -4.85 33.28
N GLY A 47 -19.45 -5.78 33.00
CA GLY A 47 -20.74 -5.90 33.69
C GLY A 47 -21.71 -4.75 33.39
N VAL A 48 -21.51 -4.04 32.28
CA VAL A 48 -22.37 -2.94 31.83
C VAL A 48 -23.36 -3.47 30.80
N GLU A 49 -24.65 -3.47 31.14
CA GLU A 49 -25.71 -3.73 30.16
C GLU A 49 -25.87 -2.51 29.26
N LEU A 50 -25.63 -2.69 27.98
CA LEU A 50 -25.92 -1.70 26.96
C LEU A 50 -27.26 -2.02 26.31
N ASP A 51 -28.17 -1.05 26.32
CA ASP A 51 -29.34 -1.04 25.44
C ASP A 51 -28.92 -0.98 23.96
N ASP A 52 -29.88 -1.00 23.03
CA ASP A 52 -29.64 -1.14 21.59
C ASP A 52 -28.60 -0.13 21.05
N VAL A 53 -27.33 -0.58 20.99
CA VAL A 53 -26.22 0.19 20.45
C VAL A 53 -26.52 0.43 18.97
N GLY A 54 -26.75 1.68 18.59
CA GLY A 54 -26.96 2.06 17.20
C GLY A 54 -25.84 1.52 16.30
N ARG A 55 -26.14 1.26 15.02
CA ARG A 55 -25.20 0.70 14.03
C ARG A 55 -24.02 1.66 13.80
N VAL A 56 -23.01 1.61 14.65
CA VAL A 56 -21.74 2.32 14.49
C VAL A 56 -20.92 1.52 13.48
N ALA A 57 -20.61 2.13 12.33
CA ALA A 57 -19.81 1.49 11.30
C ALA A 57 -18.32 1.62 11.63
N GLN A 58 -17.57 0.53 11.45
CA GLN A 58 -16.12 0.58 11.56
C GLN A 58 -15.51 1.38 10.40
N PRO A 59 -14.59 2.33 10.66
CA PRO A 59 -13.85 3.02 9.61
C PRO A 59 -12.91 2.06 8.89
N SER A 60 -12.81 2.20 7.57
CA SER A 60 -11.75 1.53 6.80
C SER A 60 -10.43 2.26 7.03
N GLY A 61 -9.40 1.53 7.47
CA GLY A 61 -8.03 2.06 7.49
C GLY A 61 -7.54 2.41 6.08
N ARG A 62 -6.81 3.51 5.97
CA ARG A 62 -6.25 4.04 4.72
C ARG A 62 -4.80 3.63 4.52
N GLY A 63 -4.07 3.30 5.59
CA GLY A 63 -2.66 2.91 5.53
C GLY A 63 -2.42 1.78 4.54
N THR A 64 -3.24 0.74 4.59
CA THR A 64 -3.13 -0.40 3.68
C THR A 64 -3.40 -0.01 2.22
N GLY A 65 -4.40 0.84 1.98
CA GLY A 65 -4.67 1.35 0.63
C GLY A 65 -3.54 2.18 0.04
N HIS A 66 -2.78 2.89 0.88
CA HIS A 66 -1.63 3.70 0.44
C HIS A 66 -0.38 2.87 0.14
N LEU A 67 -0.26 1.65 0.70
CA LEU A 67 0.81 0.72 0.29
C LEU A 67 0.72 0.39 -1.20
N ALA A 68 -0.47 0.41 -1.79
CA ALA A 68 -0.68 0.16 -3.22
C ALA A 68 0.08 1.13 -4.12
N LEU A 69 0.37 2.36 -3.63
CA LEU A 69 1.17 3.34 -4.37
C LEU A 69 2.62 2.88 -4.58
N ILE A 70 3.16 2.12 -3.63
CA ILE A 70 4.50 1.55 -3.71
C ILE A 70 4.44 0.25 -4.52
N ASP A 71 3.42 -0.56 -4.30
CA ASP A 71 3.33 -1.89 -4.90
C ASP A 71 2.94 -1.88 -6.36
N VAL A 72 2.23 -0.85 -6.81
CA VAL A 72 1.99 -0.64 -8.23
C VAL A 72 3.30 -0.41 -8.99
N VAL A 73 4.36 0.10 -8.33
CA VAL A 73 5.71 0.21 -8.92
C VAL A 73 6.36 -1.18 -9.07
N ALA A 74 6.17 -2.06 -8.08
CA ALA A 74 6.64 -3.44 -8.13
C ALA A 74 5.90 -4.23 -9.23
N LEU A 75 4.58 -4.04 -9.33
CA LEU A 75 3.76 -4.60 -10.40
C LEU A 75 4.20 -4.08 -11.77
N TRP A 76 4.39 -2.77 -11.92
CA TRP A 76 4.85 -2.15 -13.15
C TRP A 76 6.19 -2.71 -13.60
N THR A 77 7.18 -2.75 -12.69
CA THR A 77 8.53 -3.23 -12.98
C THR A 77 8.54 -4.72 -13.34
N THR A 78 7.78 -5.54 -12.61
CA THR A 78 7.63 -6.98 -12.91
C THR A 78 6.91 -7.19 -14.24
N GLY A 79 5.89 -6.38 -14.52
CA GLY A 79 5.16 -6.37 -15.78
C GLY A 79 6.05 -6.03 -16.98
N LEU A 80 6.94 -5.05 -16.84
CA LEU A 80 7.93 -4.72 -17.88
C LEU A 80 8.90 -5.88 -18.15
N PHE A 81 9.34 -6.61 -17.12
CA PHE A 81 10.14 -7.83 -17.32
C PHE A 81 9.36 -8.92 -18.05
N CYS A 82 8.06 -9.10 -17.74
CA CYS A 82 7.22 -10.04 -18.46
C CYS A 82 7.00 -9.62 -19.92
N LEU A 83 6.79 -8.33 -20.17
CA LEU A 83 6.58 -7.77 -21.50
C LEU A 83 7.78 -8.02 -22.42
N SER A 84 9.00 -8.03 -21.86
CA SER A 84 10.24 -8.36 -22.58
C SER A 84 10.26 -9.76 -23.20
N LEU A 85 9.40 -10.68 -22.72
CA LEU A 85 9.31 -12.04 -23.27
C LEU A 85 8.57 -12.08 -24.62
N VAL A 86 7.76 -11.06 -24.91
CA VAL A 86 6.87 -11.02 -26.08
C VAL A 86 7.29 -9.92 -27.06
N VAL A 87 7.79 -8.80 -26.56
CA VAL A 87 8.11 -7.62 -27.38
C VAL A 87 9.55 -7.68 -27.90
N PRO A 88 9.79 -7.46 -29.20
CA PRO A 88 11.14 -7.38 -29.75
C PRO A 88 11.98 -6.27 -29.11
N GLU A 89 13.26 -6.54 -28.87
CA GLU A 89 14.21 -5.65 -28.17
C GLU A 89 14.29 -4.23 -28.75
N ARG A 90 14.10 -4.09 -30.08
CA ARG A 90 14.14 -2.81 -30.79
C ARG A 90 13.01 -1.86 -30.39
N VAL A 91 11.82 -2.42 -30.11
CA VAL A 91 10.62 -1.67 -29.74
C VAL A 91 10.55 -1.50 -28.22
N GLN A 92 10.99 -2.51 -27.48
CA GLN A 92 10.91 -2.55 -26.03
C GLN A 92 11.54 -1.32 -25.38
N GLY A 93 12.77 -0.94 -25.76
CA GLY A 93 13.46 0.18 -25.12
C GLY A 93 12.75 1.54 -25.28
N ARG A 94 12.13 1.79 -26.45
CA ARG A 94 11.42 3.06 -26.71
C ARG A 94 10.07 3.09 -26.01
N VAL A 95 9.29 2.02 -26.16
CA VAL A 95 7.95 1.91 -25.57
C VAL A 95 8.03 1.86 -24.05
N GLN A 96 8.98 1.11 -23.48
CA GLN A 96 9.19 1.05 -22.04
C GLN A 96 9.53 2.42 -21.45
N GLY A 97 10.38 3.20 -22.12
CA GLY A 97 10.73 4.54 -21.69
C GLY A 97 9.53 5.49 -21.66
N ALA A 98 8.79 5.56 -22.77
CA ALA A 98 7.59 6.39 -22.86
C ALA A 98 6.50 5.96 -21.86
N ALA A 99 6.27 4.65 -21.75
CA ALA A 99 5.30 4.10 -20.82
C ALA A 99 5.69 4.38 -19.36
N THR A 100 6.98 4.25 -19.02
CA THR A 100 7.47 4.55 -17.66
C THR A 100 7.38 6.04 -17.33
N LEU A 101 7.60 6.92 -18.32
CA LEU A 101 7.37 8.36 -18.15
C LEU A 101 5.91 8.63 -17.78
N VAL A 102 4.96 8.13 -18.58
CA VAL A 102 3.52 8.33 -18.31
C VAL A 102 3.14 7.75 -16.95
N PHE A 103 3.58 6.52 -16.66
CA PHE A 103 3.35 5.88 -15.38
C PHE A 103 3.90 6.71 -14.20
N SER A 104 5.12 7.24 -14.33
CA SER A 104 5.74 8.05 -13.27
C SER A 104 5.01 9.37 -13.02
N ILE A 105 4.49 10.02 -14.07
CA ILE A 105 3.69 11.25 -13.95
C ILE A 105 2.35 10.95 -13.26
N VAL A 106 1.67 9.88 -13.68
CA VAL A 106 0.41 9.46 -13.05
C VAL A 106 0.62 9.10 -11.59
N LEU A 107 1.65 8.31 -11.29
CA LEU A 107 2.01 7.95 -9.92
C LEU A 107 2.32 9.18 -9.07
N LEU A 108 3.06 10.15 -9.61
CA LEU A 108 3.39 11.39 -8.92
C LEU A 108 2.11 12.18 -8.58
N ILE A 109 1.22 12.38 -9.55
CA ILE A 109 -0.03 13.13 -9.36
C ILE A 109 -0.91 12.42 -8.33
N VAL A 110 -1.15 11.12 -8.48
CA VAL A 110 -1.99 10.34 -7.56
C VAL A 110 -1.40 10.35 -6.16
N SER A 111 -0.09 10.17 -6.01
CA SER A 111 0.57 10.17 -4.70
C SER A 111 0.48 11.54 -4.02
N VAL A 112 0.62 12.64 -4.76
CA VAL A 112 0.45 14.00 -4.22
C VAL A 112 -0.99 14.27 -3.79
N VAL A 113 -1.97 13.85 -4.59
CA VAL A 113 -3.39 14.00 -4.22
C VAL A 113 -3.70 13.22 -2.94
N LEU A 114 -3.29 11.96 -2.86
CA LEU A 114 -3.51 11.13 -1.69
C LEU A 114 -2.72 11.61 -0.45
N LEU A 115 -1.52 12.16 -0.64
CA LEU A 115 -0.76 12.83 0.42
C LEU A 115 -1.56 13.98 1.03
N ILE A 116 -2.18 14.83 0.20
CA ILE A 116 -3.00 15.95 0.67
C ILE A 116 -4.25 15.43 1.41
N VAL A 117 -4.91 14.41 0.88
CA VAL A 117 -6.08 13.79 1.54
C VAL A 117 -5.71 13.25 2.92
N ALA A 118 -4.66 12.43 3.01
CA ALA A 118 -4.19 11.87 4.28
C ALA A 118 -3.78 12.97 5.27
N PHE A 119 -3.12 14.03 4.79
CA PHE A 119 -2.73 15.17 5.63
C PHE A 119 -3.93 15.92 6.22
N VAL A 120 -4.95 16.20 5.39
CA VAL A 120 -6.18 16.87 5.82
C VAL A 120 -6.93 16.02 6.85
N GLU A 121 -7.09 14.73 6.57
CA GLU A 121 -7.78 13.80 7.46
C GLU A 121 -7.07 13.66 8.80
N LEU A 122 -5.75 13.46 8.79
CA LEU A 122 -4.94 13.41 10.01
C LEU A 122 -5.08 14.68 10.84
N THR A 123 -5.07 15.86 10.19
CA THR A 123 -5.26 17.15 10.87
C THR A 123 -6.64 17.24 11.53
N VAL A 124 -7.69 16.79 10.84
CA VAL A 124 -9.05 16.75 11.39
C VAL A 124 -9.14 15.79 12.56
N MET A 125 -8.59 14.58 12.44
CA MET A 125 -8.61 13.56 13.49
C MET A 125 -7.91 14.04 14.76
N VAL A 126 -6.70 14.59 14.63
CA VAL A 126 -5.93 15.14 15.76
C VAL A 126 -6.65 16.33 16.39
N SER A 127 -7.21 17.23 15.57
CA SER A 127 -7.95 18.40 16.06
C SER A 127 -9.19 17.99 16.85
N LEU A 128 -9.96 17.02 16.35
CA LEU A 128 -11.13 16.50 17.06
C LEU A 128 -10.72 15.80 18.34
N PHE A 129 -9.71 14.91 18.30
CA PHE A 129 -9.25 14.19 19.49
C PHE A 129 -8.85 15.13 20.64
N LEU A 130 -8.15 16.23 20.33
CA LEU A 130 -7.69 17.21 21.32
C LEU A 130 -8.75 18.23 21.75
N ALA A 131 -9.85 18.38 21.01
CA ALA A 131 -10.92 19.33 21.31
C ALA A 131 -11.91 18.79 22.35
N ALA A 132 -11.43 18.55 23.57
CA ALA A 132 -12.25 18.05 24.66
C ALA A 132 -13.33 19.09 25.11
N PRO A 133 -14.54 18.65 25.48
CA PRO A 133 -15.01 17.25 25.50
C PRO A 133 -15.68 16.80 24.19
N PHE A 134 -16.32 17.71 23.46
CA PHE A 134 -17.22 17.34 22.35
C PHE A 134 -16.48 16.86 21.09
N GLY A 135 -15.30 17.42 20.78
CA GLY A 135 -14.49 16.96 19.65
C GLY A 135 -13.98 15.55 19.87
N THR A 136 -13.53 15.23 21.09
CA THR A 136 -13.05 13.88 21.41
C THR A 136 -14.17 12.85 21.26
N LEU A 137 -15.40 13.19 21.67
CA LEU A 137 -16.56 12.34 21.43
C LEU A 137 -16.84 12.14 19.93
N ALA A 138 -16.78 13.20 19.14
CA ALA A 138 -16.96 13.10 17.69
C ALA A 138 -15.87 12.21 17.04
N TYR A 139 -14.61 12.34 17.49
CA TYR A 139 -13.52 11.46 17.05
C TYR A 139 -13.80 10.00 17.38
N LEU A 140 -14.20 9.69 18.63
CA LEU A 140 -14.45 8.31 19.05
C LEU A 140 -15.61 7.66 18.30
N VAL A 141 -16.65 8.43 17.99
CA VAL A 141 -17.80 7.94 17.22
C VAL A 141 -17.40 7.55 15.78
N VAL A 142 -16.51 8.32 15.15
CA VAL A 142 -16.15 8.09 13.74
C VAL A 142 -14.93 7.14 13.58
N TRP A 143 -13.93 7.28 14.44
CA TRP A 143 -12.63 6.59 14.31
C TRP A 143 -12.22 5.76 15.52
N GLY A 144 -13.02 5.72 16.59
CA GLY A 144 -12.65 5.05 17.83
C GLY A 144 -12.61 3.51 17.76
N PHE A 145 -13.23 2.92 16.73
CA PHE A 145 -13.40 1.47 16.59
C PHE A 145 -12.70 0.90 15.35
N PHE A 146 -11.36 0.97 15.34
CA PHE A 146 -10.57 0.43 14.23
C PHE A 146 -10.52 -1.12 14.26
N PRO A 147 -10.75 -1.81 13.13
CA PRO A 147 -10.70 -3.28 13.04
C PRO A 147 -9.25 -3.79 12.96
N VAL A 148 -8.50 -3.69 14.05
CA VAL A 148 -7.07 -4.08 14.11
C VAL A 148 -6.85 -5.54 13.70
N GLY A 149 -7.76 -6.43 14.10
CA GLY A 149 -7.68 -7.86 13.78
C GLY A 149 -7.77 -8.12 12.27
N ASP A 150 -8.80 -7.58 11.62
CA ASP A 150 -9.02 -7.77 10.18
C ASP A 150 -7.93 -7.09 9.36
N ALA A 151 -7.50 -5.89 9.78
CA ALA A 151 -6.37 -5.20 9.18
C ALA A 151 -5.08 -6.03 9.27
N GLY A 152 -4.79 -6.63 10.42
CA GLY A 152 -3.62 -7.47 10.63
C GLY A 152 -3.64 -8.76 9.82
N VAL A 153 -4.82 -9.39 9.63
CA VAL A 153 -4.96 -10.56 8.76
C VAL A 153 -4.69 -10.18 7.30
N LEU A 154 -5.25 -9.06 6.83
CA LEU A 154 -5.06 -8.58 5.47
C LEU A 154 -3.59 -8.21 5.22
N LEU A 155 -2.94 -7.49 6.14
CA LEU A 155 -1.53 -7.15 6.05
C LEU A 155 -0.62 -8.36 6.11
N GLY A 156 -0.94 -9.37 6.94
CA GLY A 156 -0.24 -10.65 6.97
C GLY A 156 -0.28 -11.39 5.63
N LEU A 157 -1.46 -11.41 4.99
CA LEU A 157 -1.62 -12.01 3.67
C LEU A 157 -0.85 -11.23 2.59
N VAL A 158 -0.93 -9.90 2.61
CA VAL A 158 -0.19 -9.01 1.71
C VAL A 158 1.32 -9.21 1.86
N LEU A 159 1.82 -9.27 3.09
CA LEU A 159 3.24 -9.53 3.37
C LEU A 159 3.68 -10.89 2.85
N LEU A 160 2.88 -11.95 3.08
CA LEU A 160 3.15 -13.29 2.57
C LEU A 160 3.28 -13.26 1.04
N LEU A 161 2.33 -12.62 0.34
CA LEU A 161 2.36 -12.52 -1.11
C LEU A 161 3.57 -11.73 -1.61
N LYS A 162 4.01 -10.68 -0.90
CA LYS A 162 5.25 -9.93 -1.22
C LYS A 162 6.48 -10.81 -1.07
N LEU A 163 6.56 -11.63 -0.03
CA LEU A 163 7.65 -12.60 0.15
C LEU A 163 7.65 -13.66 -0.95
N VAL A 164 6.47 -14.17 -1.32
CA VAL A 164 6.31 -15.10 -2.45
C VAL A 164 6.76 -14.45 -3.76
N TRP A 165 6.34 -13.22 -4.04
CA TRP A 165 6.78 -12.46 -5.21
C TRP A 165 8.31 -12.31 -5.24
N ALA A 166 8.93 -11.87 -4.15
CA ALA A 166 10.37 -11.71 -4.04
C ALA A 166 11.10 -13.05 -4.23
N GLY A 167 10.65 -14.12 -3.58
CA GLY A 167 11.20 -15.47 -3.74
C GLY A 167 11.08 -15.99 -5.17
N LEU A 168 9.93 -15.81 -5.81
CA LEU A 168 9.70 -16.20 -7.21
C LEU A 168 10.59 -15.43 -8.18
N LEU A 169 10.85 -14.15 -7.95
CA LEU A 169 11.82 -13.39 -8.74
C LEU A 169 13.23 -13.98 -8.63
N LEU A 170 13.68 -14.32 -7.42
CA LEU A 170 14.99 -14.96 -7.22
C LEU A 170 15.09 -16.31 -7.92
N LEU A 171 14.02 -17.13 -7.86
CA LEU A 171 13.93 -18.41 -8.56
C LEU A 171 13.86 -18.25 -10.08
N ALA A 172 13.25 -17.16 -10.58
CA ALA A 172 13.16 -16.86 -12.00
C ALA A 172 14.53 -16.53 -12.60
N GLN A 173 15.32 -15.68 -11.91
CA GLN A 173 16.68 -15.33 -12.31
C GLN A 173 17.48 -14.73 -11.13
N PRO A 174 18.54 -15.40 -10.62
CA PRO A 174 19.35 -14.89 -9.50
C PRO A 174 20.00 -13.53 -9.73
N ARG A 175 20.23 -13.16 -11.00
CA ARG A 175 20.79 -11.85 -11.37
C ARG A 175 19.88 -10.68 -11.02
N PHE A 176 18.60 -10.91 -10.72
CA PHE A 176 17.72 -9.85 -10.22
C PHE A 176 18.20 -9.23 -8.89
N VAL A 177 18.96 -9.96 -8.08
CA VAL A 177 19.63 -9.41 -6.88
C VAL A 177 20.69 -8.36 -7.22
N GLN A 178 21.26 -8.42 -8.42
CA GLN A 178 22.26 -7.45 -8.87
C GLN A 178 21.61 -6.13 -9.30
N ASN A 179 20.29 -6.13 -9.58
CA ASN A 179 19.56 -4.91 -9.89
C ASN A 179 19.20 -4.16 -8.61
N LYS A 180 20.03 -3.18 -8.26
CA LYS A 180 19.85 -2.33 -7.06
C LYS A 180 18.46 -1.70 -6.97
N GLY A 181 17.88 -1.30 -8.11
CA GLY A 181 16.54 -0.69 -8.13
C GLY A 181 15.45 -1.68 -7.72
N LEU A 182 15.50 -2.90 -8.25
CA LEU A 182 14.55 -3.96 -7.89
C LEU A 182 14.72 -4.41 -6.43
N VAL A 183 15.97 -4.54 -5.96
CA VAL A 183 16.24 -4.88 -4.55
C VAL A 183 15.74 -3.79 -3.62
N LEU A 184 16.02 -2.52 -3.91
CA LEU A 184 15.52 -1.40 -3.12
C LEU A 184 14.00 -1.38 -3.09
N LEU A 185 13.35 -1.58 -4.24
CA LEU A 185 11.89 -1.64 -4.34
C LEU A 185 11.29 -2.76 -3.50
N ALA A 186 11.87 -3.97 -3.60
CA ALA A 186 11.44 -5.11 -2.80
C ALA A 186 11.60 -4.86 -1.30
N LEU A 187 12.72 -4.24 -0.89
CA LEU A 187 12.93 -3.87 0.51
C LEU A 187 11.95 -2.79 0.97
N THR A 188 11.67 -1.77 0.15
CA THR A 188 10.73 -0.70 0.50
C THR A 188 9.33 -1.25 0.70
N THR A 189 8.80 -2.06 -0.21
CA THR A 189 7.44 -2.62 -0.05
C THR A 189 7.33 -3.52 1.19
N LEU A 190 8.31 -4.37 1.44
CA LEU A 190 8.34 -5.24 2.62
C LEU A 190 8.43 -4.41 3.91
N LEU A 191 9.32 -3.42 3.94
CA LEU A 191 9.51 -2.55 5.10
C LEU A 191 8.26 -1.74 5.41
N CYS A 192 7.62 -1.11 4.41
CA CYS A 192 6.39 -0.35 4.62
C CYS A 192 5.26 -1.21 5.17
N THR A 193 5.13 -2.46 4.70
CA THR A 193 4.13 -3.41 5.22
C THR A 193 4.39 -3.77 6.68
N VAL A 194 5.64 -4.09 7.02
CA VAL A 194 6.04 -4.41 8.41
C VAL A 194 5.89 -3.20 9.33
N VAL A 195 6.25 -2.00 8.86
CA VAL A 195 6.09 -0.76 9.61
C VAL A 195 4.61 -0.48 9.88
N LEU A 196 3.72 -0.67 8.90
CA LEU A 196 2.29 -0.46 9.10
C LEU A 196 1.72 -1.41 10.17
N GLU A 197 2.03 -2.71 10.05
CA GLU A 197 1.60 -3.71 11.04
C GLU A 197 2.12 -3.39 12.44
N PHE A 198 3.36 -2.92 12.53
CA PHE A 198 3.93 -2.46 13.79
C PHE A 198 3.19 -1.25 14.37
N LEU A 199 2.86 -0.26 13.53
CA LEU A 199 2.11 0.93 13.95
C LEU A 199 0.73 0.56 14.52
N HIS A 200 0.01 -0.37 13.88
CA HIS A 200 -1.30 -0.83 14.35
C HIS A 200 -1.26 -1.52 15.71
N ARG A 201 -0.13 -2.12 16.10
CA ARG A 201 0.05 -2.81 17.38
C ARG A 201 0.75 -1.99 18.45
N LEU A 202 1.30 -0.83 18.10
CA LEU A 202 2.09 0.01 19.01
C LEU A 202 1.21 0.83 19.96
N VAL A 203 0.07 1.31 19.47
CA VAL A 203 -0.80 2.25 20.19
C VAL A 203 -2.10 1.61 20.67
N PRO A 204 -2.76 2.17 21.71
CA PRO A 204 -4.10 1.75 22.09
C PRO A 204 -5.08 1.86 20.92
N VAL A 205 -6.09 0.98 20.89
CA VAL A 205 -7.08 0.86 19.79
C VAL A 205 -7.66 2.21 19.35
N ILE A 206 -7.99 3.08 20.31
CA ILE A 206 -8.55 4.42 20.04
C ILE A 206 -7.62 5.35 19.25
N LEU A 207 -6.30 5.12 19.26
CA LEU A 207 -5.31 5.92 18.53
C LEU A 207 -4.84 5.24 17.24
N VAL A 208 -5.25 3.99 16.98
CA VAL A 208 -4.79 3.22 15.82
C VAL A 208 -5.14 3.93 14.51
N SER A 209 -6.35 4.49 14.41
CA SER A 209 -6.79 5.23 13.22
C SER A 209 -5.88 6.43 12.90
N ILE A 210 -5.40 7.16 13.91
CA ILE A 210 -4.43 8.26 13.72
C ILE A 210 -3.08 7.72 13.23
N THR A 211 -2.60 6.62 13.83
CA THR A 211 -1.33 6.01 13.40
C THR A 211 -1.40 5.37 12.01
N ASP A 212 -2.57 4.85 11.61
CA ASP A 212 -2.81 4.32 10.28
C ASP A 212 -2.73 5.42 9.22
N ASP A 213 -3.37 6.57 9.45
CA ASP A 213 -3.29 7.74 8.58
C ASP A 213 -1.90 8.37 8.56
N LEU A 214 -1.17 8.33 9.67
CA LEU A 214 0.25 8.71 9.69
C LEU A 214 1.09 7.76 8.80
N GLY A 215 0.80 6.46 8.84
CA GLY A 215 1.39 5.48 7.92
C GLY A 215 1.07 5.81 6.45
N ALA A 216 -0.20 6.09 6.15
CA ALA A 216 -0.64 6.51 4.82
C ALA A 216 0.11 7.74 4.30
N LEU A 217 0.28 8.76 5.15
CA LEU A 217 1.05 9.97 4.83
C LEU A 217 2.51 9.63 4.46
N VAL A 218 3.18 8.81 5.28
CA VAL A 218 4.56 8.39 5.03
C VAL A 218 4.67 7.60 3.73
N PHE A 219 3.74 6.67 3.46
CA PHE A 219 3.76 5.87 2.24
C PHE A 219 3.51 6.70 0.98
N ALA A 220 2.65 7.72 1.05
CA ALA A 220 2.49 8.65 -0.05
C ALA A 220 3.79 9.43 -0.34
N VAL A 221 4.53 9.85 0.70
CA VAL A 221 5.86 10.48 0.51
C VAL A 221 6.84 9.51 -0.14
N VAL A 222 6.90 8.27 0.33
CA VAL A 222 7.76 7.22 -0.25
C VAL A 222 7.40 6.96 -1.72
N ALA A 223 6.11 6.94 -2.06
CA ALA A 223 5.65 6.78 -3.43
C ALA A 223 6.02 7.97 -4.32
N VAL A 224 5.94 9.21 -3.81
CA VAL A 224 6.45 10.40 -4.51
C VAL A 224 7.94 10.27 -4.82
N VAL A 225 8.75 9.80 -3.86
CA VAL A 225 10.19 9.57 -4.08
C VAL A 225 10.40 8.54 -5.20
N TRP A 226 9.67 7.42 -5.19
CA TRP A 226 9.74 6.43 -6.27
C TRP A 226 9.30 6.98 -7.62
N ALA A 227 8.23 7.78 -7.66
CA ALA A 227 7.77 8.43 -8.88
C ALA A 227 8.86 9.34 -9.47
N LEU A 228 9.56 10.11 -8.63
CA LEU A 228 10.68 10.95 -9.06
C LEU A 228 11.86 10.12 -9.56
N VAL A 229 12.20 9.01 -8.89
CA VAL A 229 13.26 8.10 -9.35
C VAL A 229 12.93 7.52 -10.74
N LEU A 230 11.68 7.09 -10.96
CA LEU A 230 11.23 6.58 -12.26
C LEU A 230 11.21 7.67 -13.33
N LEU A 231 10.75 8.88 -12.97
CA LEU A 231 10.71 10.04 -13.86
C LEU A 231 12.12 10.38 -14.37
N ILE A 232 13.08 10.49 -13.45
CA ILE A 232 14.50 10.72 -13.79
C ILE A 232 15.05 9.56 -14.64
N GLY A 233 14.72 8.32 -14.27
CA GLY A 233 15.13 7.12 -15.00
C GLY A 233 14.57 7.04 -16.43
N SER A 234 13.48 7.74 -16.73
CA SER A 234 12.87 7.78 -18.07
C SER A 234 13.56 8.75 -19.04
N ILE A 235 14.33 9.74 -18.53
CA ILE A 235 14.99 10.78 -19.34
C ILE A 235 15.87 10.22 -20.46
N PRO A 236 16.77 9.22 -20.23
CA PRO A 236 17.63 8.70 -21.29
C PRO A 236 16.84 8.10 -22.45
N ALA A 237 15.69 7.48 -22.17
CA ALA A 237 14.84 6.90 -23.19
C ALA A 237 14.15 7.98 -24.03
N ILE A 238 13.74 9.10 -23.42
CA ILE A 238 13.19 10.26 -24.12
C ILE A 238 14.25 10.87 -25.05
N VAL A 239 15.46 11.10 -24.55
CA VAL A 239 16.57 11.65 -25.37
C VAL A 239 16.85 10.75 -26.57
N LYS A 240 16.82 9.42 -26.39
CA LYS A 240 17.01 8.46 -27.48
C LYS A 240 15.83 8.43 -28.47
N ALA A 241 14.61 8.70 -28.02
CA ALA A 241 13.43 8.78 -28.87
C ALA A 241 13.43 10.06 -29.73
N VAL A 242 13.90 11.19 -29.19
CA VAL A 242 13.95 12.48 -29.90
C VAL A 242 15.12 12.57 -30.88
N LYS A 243 16.25 11.89 -30.60
CA LYS A 243 17.43 11.89 -31.48
C LYS A 243 17.36 10.92 -32.67
N ALA A 244 16.30 10.10 -32.75
CA ALA A 244 16.10 9.10 -33.80
C ALA A 244 15.12 9.59 -34.86
#